data_AF-A0A7C6V019-F1
#
_entry.id   AF-A0A7C6V019-F1
#
_cell.length_a   1.000
_cell.length_b   1.000
_cell.length_c   1.000
_cell.angle_alpha   90.00
_cell.angle_beta   90.00
_cell.angle_gamma   90.00
#
_symmetry.space_group_name_H-M   'P 1'
#
loop_
_entity.id
_entity.type
_entity.pdbx_description
1 polymer ?
#
loop_
_entity_poly.entity_id
_entity_poly.type
_entity_poly.pdbx_seq_one_letter_code
_entity_poly.pdbx_strand_id
1 'polypeptide(L)'
;MRWFLRVLKNALLLLVLPLFWWGPVVHPHINRLALRKAEKELEAGGRAINEDMVRRLKKNEEAFFFGGNSADAVSAYHVLSNISIYDYAHNAIPDEVNGIPHFGYTLIDEWWRAYQEAMPGIRYTDRDFAVACGWLAHQLADWYPHYAAVDCKGNLVDNGYAGADNRKIFAGFSNSHRVFGADYYPEILASYVLADHALIEFFFDLLVMQGDRGFFDRNRVELFETRSVGGKLRNLLTAASERYCGHAVRIPPEHIPQLADTFNSVIRGIQFFIELAVFLRPSLVCALKNTIDPAITGGPDYIQLSVDRVVDGMFRKSYGEISHLSRERVVLSRTLEGRSGLALVRRPGSIFFPVVRQLGTIINLNRAIPVLRGFEHLSIPIRIGFIKSRIDLPGQLAKLLISFIKDKGMGNLFKRNHDTNALMSFLEELLVDDGADLSVPLRNFKSGLRPVAELDGDKRLTEAELLKQMIERRQIGVRLVPATSPEQPDCCKLLNSRRLLFRVDGYDVKGYPAVFKLKEKWNGNVLQLTCSLLKELKAGVHHLFVDVWDNSNVHSRYLDLEVSLVDR
;
A
#
# COMPACT_ATOMS: atom_id res chain seq x y z
N MET A 1 21.88 14.96 -26.74
CA MET A 1 22.22 13.52 -26.69
C MET A 1 22.52 12.98 -25.28
N ARG A 2 23.46 13.54 -24.51
CA ARG A 2 23.80 13.03 -23.14
C ARG A 2 22.65 13.06 -22.13
N TRP A 3 21.81 14.10 -22.18
CA TRP A 3 20.64 14.22 -21.31
C TRP A 3 19.57 13.15 -21.64
N PHE A 4 19.34 12.88 -22.93
CA PHE A 4 18.41 11.86 -23.41
C PHE A 4 18.87 10.46 -23.03
N LEU A 5 20.16 10.15 -23.14
CA LEU A 5 20.74 8.89 -22.66
C LEU A 5 20.67 8.76 -21.13
N ARG A 6 20.72 9.86 -20.37
CA ARG A 6 20.47 9.87 -18.92
C ARG A 6 19.01 9.60 -18.59
N VAL A 7 18.08 10.29 -19.26
CA VAL A 7 16.64 10.07 -19.12
C VAL A 7 16.27 8.66 -19.52
N LEU A 8 16.83 8.15 -20.62
CA LEU A 8 16.64 6.79 -21.09
C LEU A 8 17.24 5.78 -20.12
N LYS A 9 18.46 6.00 -19.60
CA LYS A 9 19.05 5.16 -18.56
C LYS A 9 18.22 5.17 -17.27
N ASN A 10 17.67 6.32 -16.89
CA ASN A 10 16.81 6.44 -15.72
C ASN A 10 15.43 5.80 -15.98
N ALA A 11 14.86 5.95 -17.18
CA ALA A 11 13.68 5.23 -17.71
C ALA A 11 13.89 3.71 -17.76
N LEU A 12 15.10 3.27 -18.10
CA LEU A 12 15.48 1.86 -18.11
C LEU A 12 15.70 1.31 -16.70
N LEU A 13 16.08 2.14 -15.73
CA LEU A 13 16.10 1.81 -14.30
C LEU A 13 14.70 1.90 -13.65
N LEU A 14 13.74 2.54 -14.33
CA LEU A 14 12.34 2.73 -13.90
C LEU A 14 11.44 1.55 -14.24
N LEU A 15 11.77 0.80 -15.30
CA LEU A 15 11.09 -0.43 -15.74
C LEU A 15 11.10 -1.55 -14.72
N VAL A 16 11.66 -1.30 -13.55
CA VAL A 16 12.27 -2.29 -12.70
C VAL A 16 11.59 -2.28 -11.32
N LEU A 17 10.52 -1.51 -11.11
CA LEU A 17 10.00 -1.24 -9.77
C LEU A 17 8.50 -1.27 -9.69
N PRO A 18 7.96 -2.27 -8.99
CA PRO A 18 6.67 -2.03 -8.34
C PRO A 18 6.51 -2.76 -6.99
N LEU A 19 6.15 -1.97 -5.98
CA LEU A 19 5.11 -2.20 -4.96
C LEU A 19 4.76 -0.84 -4.42
N PHE A 20 3.75 -0.23 -5.01
CA PHE A 20 3.20 0.99 -4.47
C PHE A 20 2.61 0.75 -3.09
N TRP A 21 2.22 1.80 -2.44
CA TRP A 21 1.31 1.80 -1.32
C TRP A 21 0.72 3.19 -1.54
N TRP A 22 -0.57 3.25 -1.79
CA TRP A 22 -1.35 4.47 -2.02
C TRP A 22 -1.20 5.09 -3.41
N GLY A 23 -2.35 5.31 -4.05
CA GLY A 23 -2.48 5.92 -5.37
C GLY A 23 -2.89 7.41 -5.29
N PRO A 24 -2.03 8.37 -5.66
CA PRO A 24 -2.33 9.81 -5.51
C PRO A 24 -3.32 10.35 -6.54
N VAL A 25 -3.90 9.52 -7.41
CA VAL A 25 -4.84 9.94 -8.45
C VAL A 25 -6.27 9.69 -8.00
N VAL A 26 -6.55 8.54 -7.39
CA VAL A 26 -7.92 8.13 -7.02
C VAL A 26 -8.52 9.03 -5.94
N HIS A 27 -7.79 9.41 -4.88
CA HIS A 27 -8.37 10.27 -3.83
C HIS A 27 -8.79 11.66 -4.34
N PRO A 28 -7.96 12.39 -5.11
CA PRO A 28 -8.42 13.64 -5.74
C PRO A 28 -9.61 13.44 -6.69
N HIS A 29 -9.69 12.29 -7.37
CA HIS A 29 -10.84 11.95 -8.20
C HIS A 29 -12.13 11.80 -7.38
N ILE A 30 -12.07 11.01 -6.29
CA ILE A 30 -13.19 10.79 -5.38
C ILE A 30 -13.65 12.12 -4.79
N ASN A 31 -12.73 12.96 -4.29
CA ASN A 31 -13.06 14.28 -3.77
C ASN A 31 -13.81 15.11 -4.82
N ARG A 32 -13.29 15.16 -6.05
CA ARG A 32 -13.94 15.88 -7.14
C ARG A 32 -15.34 15.38 -7.46
N LEU A 33 -15.54 14.06 -7.50
CA LEU A 33 -16.85 13.46 -7.73
C LEU A 33 -17.80 13.73 -6.56
N ALA A 34 -17.32 13.68 -5.31
CA ALA A 34 -18.11 13.95 -4.12
C ALA A 34 -18.58 15.41 -4.06
N LEU A 35 -17.71 16.39 -4.36
CA LEU A 35 -18.13 17.79 -4.44
C LEU A 35 -19.20 17.98 -5.52
N ARG A 36 -18.99 17.44 -6.73
CA ARG A 36 -19.98 17.52 -7.81
C ARG A 36 -21.31 16.85 -7.45
N LYS A 37 -21.28 15.74 -6.71
CA LYS A 37 -22.49 15.08 -6.23
C LYS A 37 -23.23 15.94 -5.22
N ALA A 38 -22.52 16.50 -4.23
CA ALA A 38 -23.10 17.41 -3.23
C ALA A 38 -23.70 18.68 -3.87
N GLU A 39 -23.05 19.25 -4.88
CA GLU A 39 -23.56 20.39 -5.66
C GLU A 39 -24.88 20.06 -6.35
N LYS A 40 -24.93 18.94 -7.08
CA LYS A 40 -26.14 18.50 -7.78
C LYS A 40 -27.30 18.26 -6.80
N GLU A 41 -27.01 17.70 -5.62
CA GLU A 41 -28.03 17.50 -4.58
C GLU A 41 -28.56 18.84 -4.03
N LEU A 42 -27.71 19.85 -3.85
CA LEU A 42 -28.14 21.20 -3.47
C LEU A 42 -28.98 21.87 -4.56
N GLU A 43 -28.55 21.77 -5.81
CA GLU A 43 -29.28 22.32 -6.97
C GLU A 43 -30.66 21.66 -7.12
N ALA A 44 -30.79 20.39 -6.76
CA ALA A 44 -32.06 19.66 -6.70
C ALA A 44 -32.92 20.00 -5.47
N GLY A 45 -32.49 20.92 -4.59
CA GLY A 45 -33.21 21.35 -3.40
C GLY A 45 -32.98 20.47 -2.16
N GLY A 46 -31.96 19.62 -2.17
CA GLY A 46 -31.59 18.75 -1.04
C GLY A 46 -31.09 19.55 0.16
N ARG A 47 -31.91 19.65 1.20
CA ARG A 47 -31.60 20.42 2.43
C ARG A 47 -30.64 19.71 3.39
N ALA A 48 -30.31 18.45 3.15
CA ALA A 48 -29.41 17.66 3.99
C ALA A 48 -27.93 18.02 3.77
N ILE A 49 -27.58 18.63 2.63
CA ILE A 49 -26.20 19.02 2.32
C ILE A 49 -25.85 20.35 3.00
N ASN A 50 -24.65 20.41 3.56
CA ASN A 50 -24.08 21.62 4.15
C ASN A 50 -23.69 22.63 3.06
N GLU A 51 -24.59 23.57 2.78
CA GLU A 51 -24.42 24.60 1.74
C GLU A 51 -23.18 25.50 1.97
N ASP A 52 -22.89 25.88 3.21
CA ASP A 52 -21.72 26.73 3.52
C ASP A 52 -20.41 25.99 3.17
N MET A 53 -20.31 24.71 3.54
CA MET A 53 -19.16 23.88 3.20
C MET A 53 -18.99 23.79 1.67
N VAL A 54 -20.03 23.40 0.93
CA VAL A 54 -19.96 23.33 -0.54
C VAL A 54 -19.51 24.66 -1.14
N ARG A 55 -20.10 25.78 -0.71
CA ARG A 55 -19.74 27.12 -1.18
C ARG A 55 -18.26 27.46 -0.95
N ARG A 56 -17.68 27.12 0.20
CA ARG A 56 -16.26 27.36 0.52
C ARG A 56 -15.33 26.48 -0.30
N LEU A 57 -15.69 25.19 -0.45
CA LEU A 57 -14.91 24.25 -1.26
C LEU A 57 -14.93 24.62 -2.74
N LYS A 58 -16.06 25.09 -3.29
CA LYS A 58 -16.13 25.62 -4.67
C LYS A 58 -15.20 26.81 -4.94
N LYS A 59 -14.91 27.62 -3.94
CA LYS A 59 -13.94 28.72 -4.08
C LYS A 59 -12.49 28.24 -4.02
N ASN A 60 -12.25 27.03 -3.53
CA ASN A 60 -10.93 26.45 -3.29
C ASN A 60 -10.86 25.00 -3.80
N GLU A 61 -11.47 24.71 -4.96
CA GLU A 61 -11.71 23.35 -5.45
C GLU A 61 -10.43 22.51 -5.52
N GLU A 62 -9.36 23.07 -6.10
CA GLU A 62 -8.10 22.34 -6.20
C GLU A 62 -7.51 22.01 -4.82
N ALA A 63 -7.64 22.90 -3.83
CA ALA A 63 -7.15 22.63 -2.48
C ALA A 63 -7.93 21.51 -1.80
N PHE A 64 -9.23 21.39 -2.10
CA PHE A 64 -10.04 20.26 -1.65
C PHE A 64 -9.68 18.95 -2.36
N PHE A 65 -9.55 18.99 -3.70
CA PHE A 65 -9.23 17.80 -4.48
C PHE A 65 -7.85 17.24 -4.10
N PHE A 66 -6.82 18.07 -4.18
CA PHE A 66 -5.44 17.66 -3.86
C PHE A 66 -5.17 17.60 -2.36
N GLY A 67 -6.06 18.14 -1.53
CA GLY A 67 -6.10 17.88 -0.10
C GLY A 67 -6.36 16.39 0.21
N GLY A 68 -6.94 15.63 -0.72
CA GLY A 68 -7.08 14.17 -0.63
C GLY A 68 -5.76 13.40 -0.61
N ASN A 69 -4.65 14.03 -0.99
CA ASN A 69 -3.31 13.44 -0.94
C ASN A 69 -2.57 13.74 0.39
N SER A 70 -3.18 14.52 1.29
CA SER A 70 -2.49 15.06 2.47
C SER A 70 -2.24 14.01 3.54
N ALA A 71 -3.21 13.12 3.75
CA ALA A 71 -3.11 12.03 4.71
C ALA A 71 -1.97 11.09 4.30
N ASP A 72 -1.93 10.69 3.04
CA ASP A 72 -0.85 9.86 2.47
C ASP A 72 0.54 10.45 2.65
N ALA A 73 0.70 11.77 2.71
CA ALA A 73 2.02 12.37 2.96
C ALA A 73 2.58 11.96 4.33
N VAL A 74 1.71 11.71 5.31
CA VAL A 74 2.07 11.20 6.64
C VAL A 74 2.47 9.72 6.57
N SER A 75 1.67 8.89 5.88
CA SER A 75 1.98 7.46 5.70
C SER A 75 3.27 7.26 4.90
N ALA A 76 3.46 8.03 3.83
CA ALA A 76 4.69 8.04 3.05
C ALA A 76 5.91 8.40 3.90
N TYR A 77 5.79 9.38 4.82
CA TYR A 77 6.86 9.72 5.74
C TYR A 77 7.21 8.55 6.66
N HIS A 78 6.22 7.83 7.21
CA HIS A 78 6.46 6.62 7.99
C HIS A 78 7.24 5.59 7.18
N VAL A 79 6.74 5.20 6.02
CA VAL A 79 7.40 4.16 5.20
C VAL A 79 8.84 4.54 4.85
N LEU A 80 9.08 5.81 4.51
CA LEU A 80 10.39 6.30 4.08
C LEU A 80 11.40 6.50 5.23
N SER A 81 10.92 6.87 6.41
CA SER A 81 11.77 7.10 7.58
C SER A 81 11.85 5.90 8.51
N ASN A 82 10.97 4.90 8.34
CA ASN A 82 10.72 3.81 9.26
C ASN A 82 10.28 4.30 10.66
N ILE A 83 9.52 5.41 10.71
CA ILE A 83 9.02 6.04 11.94
C ILE A 83 7.49 6.26 11.83
N SER A 84 6.70 5.48 12.57
CA SER A 84 5.22 5.50 12.54
C SER A 84 4.56 6.52 13.49
N ILE A 85 5.30 7.54 13.94
CA ILE A 85 4.85 8.44 15.03
C ILE A 85 3.62 9.28 14.69
N TYR A 86 3.29 9.43 13.41
CA TYR A 86 2.18 10.26 12.92
C TYR A 86 1.05 9.45 12.27
N ASP A 87 1.13 8.11 12.22
CA ASP A 87 0.13 7.26 11.55
C ASP A 87 -1.29 7.45 12.07
N TYR A 88 -1.44 7.89 13.33
CA TYR A 88 -2.72 8.24 13.92
C TYR A 88 -3.46 9.35 13.14
N ALA A 89 -2.74 10.19 12.39
CA ALA A 89 -3.32 11.22 11.54
C ALA A 89 -3.79 10.70 10.17
N HIS A 90 -3.38 9.49 9.78
CA HIS A 90 -3.69 8.89 8.47
C HIS A 90 -5.07 8.24 8.45
N ASN A 91 -5.35 7.32 9.37
CA ASN A 91 -6.56 6.50 9.37
C ASN A 91 -7.49 6.79 10.57
N ALA A 92 -8.58 6.03 10.65
CA ALA A 92 -9.44 6.02 11.82
C ALA A 92 -8.66 5.67 13.10
N ILE A 93 -9.07 6.25 14.22
CA ILE A 93 -8.56 5.88 15.55
C ILE A 93 -9.73 5.33 16.37
N PRO A 94 -9.72 4.06 16.80
CA PRO A 94 -8.82 2.98 16.40
C PRO A 94 -8.96 2.63 14.91
N ASP A 95 -7.88 2.09 14.35
CA ASP A 95 -7.76 1.62 12.97
C ASP A 95 -8.50 0.28 12.79
N GLU A 96 -9.83 0.34 12.77
CA GLU A 96 -10.72 -0.82 12.67
C GLU A 96 -11.98 -0.48 11.87
N VAL A 97 -12.77 -1.51 11.50
CA VAL A 97 -13.97 -1.36 10.66
C VAL A 97 -15.03 -0.41 11.22
N ASN A 98 -15.11 -0.28 12.55
CA ASN A 98 -16.02 0.63 13.25
C ASN A 98 -15.33 1.93 13.73
N GLY A 99 -14.10 2.16 13.29
CA GLY A 99 -13.33 3.35 13.62
C GLY A 99 -13.92 4.59 12.96
N ILE A 100 -13.80 5.73 13.66
CA ILE A 100 -14.19 7.04 13.13
C ILE A 100 -12.89 7.78 12.73
N PRO A 101 -12.85 8.49 11.59
CA PRO A 101 -11.71 9.32 11.16
C PRO A 101 -11.60 10.60 12.01
N HIS A 102 -11.31 10.43 13.31
CA HIS A 102 -11.33 11.53 14.28
C HIS A 102 -10.38 12.66 13.91
N PHE A 103 -9.21 12.35 13.32
CA PHE A 103 -8.23 13.37 12.99
C PHE A 103 -8.75 14.32 11.91
N GLY A 104 -9.35 13.80 10.83
CA GLY A 104 -10.01 14.59 9.79
C GLY A 104 -11.14 15.47 10.34
N TYR A 105 -12.00 14.92 11.21
CA TYR A 105 -13.03 15.72 11.88
C TYR A 105 -12.42 16.79 12.80
N THR A 106 -11.31 16.47 13.47
CA THR A 106 -10.59 17.40 14.35
C THR A 106 -9.99 18.57 13.58
N LEU A 107 -9.46 18.35 12.37
CA LEU A 107 -8.96 19.43 11.50
C LEU A 107 -10.07 20.43 11.15
N ILE A 108 -11.25 19.93 10.76
CA ILE A 108 -12.39 20.79 10.41
C ILE A 108 -12.94 21.52 11.64
N ASP A 109 -13.09 20.84 12.77
CA ASP A 109 -13.56 21.44 14.02
C ASP A 109 -12.59 22.51 14.54
N GLU A 110 -11.27 22.27 14.49
CA GLU A 110 -10.25 23.24 14.89
C GLU A 110 -10.31 24.50 14.00
N TRP A 111 -10.49 24.33 12.69
CA TRP A 111 -10.70 25.44 11.78
C TRP A 111 -11.98 26.23 12.13
N TRP A 112 -13.09 25.51 12.37
CA TRP A 112 -14.38 26.11 12.65
C TRP A 112 -14.40 26.92 13.94
N ARG A 113 -13.77 26.40 15.02
CA ARG A 113 -13.63 27.12 16.28
C ARG A 113 -12.82 28.39 16.11
N ALA A 114 -11.67 28.33 15.43
CA ALA A 114 -10.86 29.51 15.15
C ALA A 114 -11.63 30.57 14.33
N TYR A 115 -12.50 30.12 13.40
CA TYR A 115 -13.36 30.99 12.60
C TYR A 115 -14.46 31.67 13.44
N GLN A 116 -15.11 30.93 14.36
CA GLN A 116 -16.22 31.44 15.18
C GLN A 116 -15.76 32.28 16.38
N GLU A 117 -14.73 31.83 17.09
CA GLU A 117 -14.33 32.39 18.38
C GLU A 117 -13.40 33.61 18.23
N ALA A 118 -13.11 34.03 16.99
CA ALA A 118 -12.19 35.13 16.66
C ALA A 118 -10.90 35.08 17.51
N MET A 119 -10.35 33.86 17.67
CA MET A 119 -9.19 33.61 18.52
C MET A 119 -8.08 34.62 18.19
N PRO A 120 -7.66 35.46 19.15
CA PRO A 120 -6.71 36.55 18.87
C PRO A 120 -5.42 36.00 18.24
N GLY A 121 -5.16 36.40 17.00
CA GLY A 121 -3.93 36.08 16.28
C GLY A 121 -3.92 34.80 15.45
N ILE A 122 -5.01 34.02 15.36
CA ILE A 122 -5.06 32.81 14.53
C ILE A 122 -6.35 32.77 13.71
N ARG A 123 -6.26 33.13 12.43
CA ARG A 123 -7.35 32.98 11.46
C ARG A 123 -6.90 32.14 10.28
N TYR A 124 -7.25 30.86 10.29
CA TYR A 124 -6.99 29.95 9.17
C TYR A 124 -7.78 30.39 7.92
N THR A 125 -7.26 30.10 6.73
CA THR A 125 -7.90 30.51 5.46
C THR A 125 -8.97 29.51 5.03
N ASP A 126 -9.83 29.90 4.09
CA ASP A 126 -10.75 28.96 3.42
C ASP A 126 -9.98 27.89 2.62
N ARG A 127 -8.70 28.16 2.27
CA ARG A 127 -7.80 27.16 1.68
C ARG A 127 -7.42 26.09 2.70
N ASP A 128 -7.03 26.46 3.92
CA ASP A 128 -6.77 25.51 5.02
C ASP A 128 -8.01 24.65 5.32
N PHE A 129 -9.21 25.26 5.27
CA PHE A 129 -10.48 24.52 5.38
C PHE A 129 -10.64 23.49 4.27
N ALA A 130 -10.38 23.88 3.02
CA ALA A 130 -10.49 22.99 1.88
C ALA A 130 -9.52 21.80 2.00
N VAL A 131 -8.29 22.03 2.46
CA VAL A 131 -7.32 20.96 2.73
C VAL A 131 -7.82 20.05 3.86
N ALA A 132 -8.37 20.59 4.95
CA ALA A 132 -8.94 19.81 6.04
C ALA A 132 -10.11 18.91 5.58
N CYS A 133 -11.02 19.45 4.76
CA CYS A 133 -12.08 18.67 4.12
C CYS A 133 -11.51 17.60 3.19
N GLY A 134 -10.47 17.92 2.41
CA GLY A 134 -9.80 16.97 1.52
C GLY A 134 -9.18 15.81 2.30
N TRP A 135 -8.56 16.11 3.44
CA TRP A 135 -8.00 15.12 4.36
C TRP A 135 -9.08 14.19 4.91
N LEU A 136 -10.17 14.73 5.46
CA LEU A 136 -11.27 13.91 5.97
C LEU A 136 -11.90 13.05 4.86
N ALA A 137 -12.08 13.61 3.67
CA ALA A 137 -12.63 12.88 2.53
C ALA A 137 -11.76 11.68 2.12
N HIS A 138 -10.42 11.81 2.18
CA HIS A 138 -9.50 10.68 2.02
C HIS A 138 -9.79 9.57 3.06
N GLN A 139 -9.79 9.91 4.35
CA GLN A 139 -10.01 8.91 5.41
C GLN A 139 -11.39 8.23 5.33
N LEU A 140 -12.41 8.96 4.85
CA LEU A 140 -13.73 8.39 4.61
C LEU A 140 -13.73 7.45 3.39
N ALA A 141 -13.03 7.81 2.32
CA ALA A 141 -12.91 7.02 1.11
C ALA A 141 -12.16 5.70 1.33
N ASP A 142 -11.13 5.70 2.17
CA ASP A 142 -10.32 4.54 2.56
C ASP A 142 -11.13 3.40 3.17
N TRP A 143 -12.32 3.68 3.68
CA TRP A 143 -13.04 2.65 4.42
C TRP A 143 -13.38 1.42 3.58
N TYR A 144 -13.76 1.61 2.30
CA TYR A 144 -14.05 0.50 1.39
C TYR A 144 -12.80 -0.28 0.96
N PRO A 145 -11.71 0.38 0.51
CA PRO A 145 -10.46 -0.30 0.22
C PRO A 145 -9.91 -1.09 1.42
N HIS A 146 -10.03 -0.59 2.66
CA HIS A 146 -9.28 -1.14 3.79
C HIS A 146 -10.08 -1.96 4.80
N TYR A 147 -11.39 -1.71 4.98
CA TYR A 147 -12.15 -2.35 6.06
C TYR A 147 -13.42 -3.05 5.64
N ALA A 148 -14.07 -2.64 4.54
CA ALA A 148 -15.32 -3.25 4.10
C ALA A 148 -15.16 -4.76 3.89
N ALA A 149 -15.93 -5.57 4.57
CA ALA A 149 -15.85 -7.01 4.42
C ALA A 149 -16.23 -7.44 2.99
N VAL A 150 -15.33 -8.15 2.33
CA VAL A 150 -15.49 -8.60 0.93
C VAL A 150 -15.14 -10.07 0.76
N ASP A 151 -15.75 -10.72 -0.21
CA ASP A 151 -15.41 -12.11 -0.57
C ASP A 151 -14.09 -12.20 -1.38
N CYS A 152 -13.68 -13.43 -1.70
CA CYS A 152 -12.49 -13.71 -2.51
C CYS A 152 -12.55 -13.20 -3.96
N LYS A 153 -13.72 -12.77 -4.45
CA LYS A 153 -13.89 -12.14 -5.76
C LYS A 153 -13.89 -10.62 -5.66
N GLY A 154 -13.81 -10.08 -4.44
CA GLY A 154 -13.90 -8.65 -4.17
C GLY A 154 -15.32 -8.12 -4.23
N ASN A 155 -16.35 -8.93 -3.96
CA ASN A 155 -17.73 -8.45 -3.77
C ASN A 155 -17.98 -8.13 -2.29
N LEU A 156 -18.79 -7.12 -2.02
CA LEU A 156 -19.26 -6.82 -0.65
C LEU A 156 -20.06 -8.00 -0.09
N VAL A 157 -19.80 -8.36 1.16
CA VAL A 157 -20.66 -9.29 1.90
C VAL A 157 -21.88 -8.54 2.47
N ASP A 158 -23.00 -9.25 2.71
CA ASP A 158 -24.27 -8.65 3.14
C ASP A 158 -24.14 -7.71 4.35
N ASN A 159 -23.25 -8.05 5.29
CA ASN A 159 -22.83 -7.15 6.34
C ASN A 159 -21.40 -6.67 6.10
N GLY A 160 -21.24 -5.53 5.43
CA GLY A 160 -19.92 -4.93 5.14
C GLY A 160 -19.06 -4.60 6.37
N TYR A 161 -19.59 -4.73 7.59
CA TYR A 161 -18.87 -4.57 8.86
C TYR A 161 -18.46 -5.91 9.51
N ALA A 162 -18.70 -7.04 8.83
CA ALA A 162 -18.30 -8.35 9.34
C ALA A 162 -16.78 -8.45 9.53
N GLY A 163 -16.34 -9.29 10.48
CA GLY A 163 -14.91 -9.55 10.69
C GLY A 163 -14.32 -10.35 9.53
N ALA A 164 -13.15 -9.93 9.04
CA ALA A 164 -12.39 -10.69 8.04
C ALA A 164 -11.79 -11.97 8.66
N ASP A 165 -11.92 -13.10 7.96
CA ASP A 165 -11.29 -14.38 8.33
C ASP A 165 -9.96 -14.63 7.59
N ASN A 166 -9.62 -13.74 6.65
CA ASN A 166 -8.44 -13.80 5.78
C ASN A 166 -8.33 -15.13 5.01
N ARG A 167 -9.47 -15.72 4.66
CA ARG A 167 -9.59 -16.97 3.89
C ARG A 167 -10.68 -16.87 2.84
N LYS A 168 -11.89 -16.56 3.28
CA LYS A 168 -13.08 -16.40 2.43
C LYS A 168 -13.56 -14.96 2.42
N ILE A 169 -13.33 -14.25 3.53
CA ILE A 169 -13.71 -12.87 3.75
C ILE A 169 -12.47 -12.07 4.12
N PHE A 170 -12.26 -10.98 3.41
CA PHE A 170 -11.09 -10.11 3.54
C PHE A 170 -11.52 -8.71 3.96
N ALA A 171 -10.61 -7.99 4.61
CA ALA A 171 -10.84 -6.61 5.06
C ALA A 171 -10.59 -5.65 3.90
N GLY A 172 -11.64 -5.20 3.24
CA GLY A 172 -11.60 -4.29 2.10
C GLY A 172 -11.18 -4.94 0.79
N PHE A 173 -11.62 -4.35 -0.33
CA PHE A 173 -11.39 -4.92 -1.68
C PHE A 173 -9.91 -4.93 -2.10
N SER A 174 -9.08 -4.10 -1.46
CA SER A 174 -7.65 -4.05 -1.73
C SER A 174 -6.88 -5.22 -1.10
N ASN A 175 -7.45 -5.85 -0.07
CA ASN A 175 -6.86 -6.98 0.62
C ASN A 175 -7.55 -8.29 0.28
N SER A 176 -8.48 -8.29 -0.69
CA SER A 176 -9.15 -9.52 -1.14
C SER A 176 -8.34 -10.32 -2.16
N HIS A 177 -7.06 -9.99 -2.33
CA HIS A 177 -6.14 -10.66 -3.23
C HIS A 177 -6.64 -10.70 -4.68
N ARG A 178 -7.17 -9.56 -5.17
CA ARG A 178 -7.82 -9.47 -6.49
C ARG A 178 -6.84 -9.61 -7.64
N VAL A 179 -5.60 -9.17 -7.44
CA VAL A 179 -4.58 -9.23 -8.48
C VAL A 179 -3.98 -10.62 -8.52
N PHE A 180 -3.44 -11.09 -7.39
CA PHE A 180 -2.67 -12.34 -7.35
C PHE A 180 -3.49 -13.60 -7.13
N GLY A 181 -4.71 -13.48 -6.62
CA GLY A 181 -5.59 -14.59 -6.28
C GLY A 181 -5.63 -14.90 -4.79
N ALA A 182 -6.82 -15.26 -4.31
CA ALA A 182 -7.13 -15.61 -2.93
C ALA A 182 -7.03 -17.12 -2.63
N ASP A 183 -6.63 -17.94 -3.62
CA ASP A 183 -6.67 -19.40 -3.57
C ASP A 183 -5.47 -20.03 -2.84
N TYR A 184 -4.88 -19.34 -1.86
CA TYR A 184 -3.68 -19.77 -1.13
C TYR A 184 -3.92 -19.93 0.37
N TYR A 185 -2.96 -20.57 1.06
CA TYR A 185 -2.94 -20.60 2.52
C TYR A 185 -2.81 -19.17 3.11
N PRO A 186 -3.45 -18.86 4.25
CA PRO A 186 -3.39 -17.54 4.90
C PRO A 186 -1.96 -17.00 5.11
N GLU A 187 -1.01 -17.88 5.42
CA GLU A 187 0.40 -17.55 5.63
C GLU A 187 1.07 -17.05 4.34
N ILE A 188 0.67 -17.64 3.21
CA ILE A 188 1.12 -17.23 1.87
C ILE A 188 0.44 -15.90 1.50
N LEU A 189 -0.89 -15.80 1.65
CA LEU A 189 -1.67 -14.57 1.43
C LEU A 189 -1.10 -13.37 2.21
N ALA A 190 -0.86 -13.55 3.51
CA ALA A 190 -0.30 -12.52 4.38
C ALA A 190 1.08 -12.02 3.92
N SER A 191 1.85 -12.86 3.21
CA SER A 191 3.18 -12.49 2.71
C SER A 191 3.14 -11.52 1.53
N TYR A 192 2.01 -11.41 0.82
CA TYR A 192 1.86 -10.51 -0.34
C TYR A 192 0.62 -9.61 -0.29
N VAL A 193 -0.13 -9.58 0.81
CA VAL A 193 -1.31 -8.70 0.95
C VAL A 193 -1.00 -7.24 0.62
N LEU A 194 0.13 -6.73 1.12
CA LEU A 194 0.59 -5.38 0.86
C LEU A 194 0.93 -5.13 -0.61
N ALA A 195 1.42 -6.17 -1.29
CA ALA A 195 1.73 -6.12 -2.70
C ALA A 195 0.48 -6.13 -3.58
N ASP A 196 -0.53 -6.93 -3.21
CA ASP A 196 -1.81 -6.96 -3.91
C ASP A 196 -2.53 -5.61 -3.78
N HIS A 197 -2.61 -5.12 -2.54
CA HIS A 197 -3.12 -3.81 -2.18
C HIS A 197 -2.54 -2.70 -3.05
N ALA A 198 -1.21 -2.62 -3.07
CA ALA A 198 -0.45 -1.68 -3.88
C ALA A 198 -0.85 -1.68 -5.37
N LEU A 199 -0.99 -2.88 -5.93
CA LEU A 199 -1.21 -3.06 -7.35
C LEU A 199 -2.64 -2.74 -7.72
N ILE A 200 -3.61 -3.07 -6.87
CA ILE A 200 -5.00 -2.73 -7.14
C ILE A 200 -5.19 -1.21 -7.16
N GLU A 201 -4.56 -0.49 -6.23
CA GLU A 201 -4.61 0.98 -6.18
C GLU A 201 -3.90 1.60 -7.37
N PHE A 202 -2.72 1.08 -7.71
CA PHE A 202 -1.99 1.49 -8.92
C PHE A 202 -2.83 1.29 -10.19
N PHE A 203 -3.58 0.18 -10.29
CA PHE A 203 -4.45 -0.07 -11.44
C PHE A 203 -5.62 0.91 -11.49
N PHE A 204 -6.24 1.25 -10.35
CA PHE A 204 -7.25 2.29 -10.31
C PHE A 204 -6.68 3.67 -10.69
N ASP A 205 -5.51 4.03 -10.17
CA ASP A 205 -4.79 5.25 -10.52
C ASP A 205 -4.53 5.33 -12.04
N LEU A 206 -4.05 4.24 -12.63
CA LEU A 206 -3.83 4.14 -14.07
C LEU A 206 -5.14 4.37 -14.82
N LEU A 207 -6.22 3.66 -14.47
CA LEU A 207 -7.50 3.81 -15.17
C LEU A 207 -8.07 5.23 -15.06
N VAL A 208 -8.04 5.81 -13.85
CA VAL A 208 -8.54 7.17 -13.59
C VAL A 208 -7.69 8.21 -14.31
N MET A 209 -6.36 8.10 -14.26
CA MET A 209 -5.46 9.02 -14.94
C MET A 209 -5.64 8.97 -16.45
N GLN A 210 -5.85 7.78 -17.03
CA GLN A 210 -6.14 7.62 -18.45
C GLN A 210 -7.50 8.20 -18.86
N GLY A 211 -8.48 8.20 -17.96
CA GLY A 211 -9.79 8.83 -18.19
C GLY A 211 -9.77 10.36 -18.17
N ASP A 212 -8.81 10.99 -17.46
CA ASP A 212 -8.76 12.44 -17.29
C ASP A 212 -7.32 12.98 -17.14
N ARG A 213 -6.47 12.71 -18.14
CA ARG A 213 -5.04 13.09 -18.10
C ARG A 213 -4.82 14.58 -17.81
N GLY A 214 -5.65 15.46 -18.37
CA GLY A 214 -5.49 16.91 -18.24
C GLY A 214 -5.73 17.44 -16.81
N PHE A 215 -6.64 16.83 -16.05
CA PHE A 215 -6.81 17.18 -14.64
C PHE A 215 -5.58 16.77 -13.82
N PHE A 216 -5.07 15.57 -14.04
CA PHE A 216 -3.99 15.00 -13.24
C PHE A 216 -2.59 15.47 -13.63
N ASP A 217 -2.40 16.18 -14.74
CA ASP A 217 -1.15 16.89 -15.03
C ASP A 217 -0.79 17.94 -13.95
N ARG A 218 -1.78 18.39 -13.17
CA ARG A 218 -1.62 19.32 -12.04
C ARG A 218 -1.58 18.63 -10.66
N ASN A 219 -1.54 17.29 -10.63
CA ASN A 219 -1.61 16.53 -9.39
C ASN A 219 -0.44 16.85 -8.46
N ARG A 220 -0.76 17.00 -7.17
CA ARG A 220 0.14 17.41 -6.11
C ARG A 220 -0.45 17.08 -4.76
N VAL A 221 0.34 17.22 -3.71
CA VAL A 221 -0.19 17.31 -2.35
C VAL A 221 -0.39 18.77 -1.97
N GLU A 222 -1.51 19.05 -1.32
CA GLU A 222 -1.80 20.34 -0.70
C GLU A 222 -1.70 20.20 0.81
N LEU A 223 -0.87 20.99 1.47
CA LEU A 223 -0.77 21.01 2.94
C LEU A 223 -1.08 22.40 3.49
N PHE A 224 -1.31 22.46 4.79
CA PHE A 224 -1.74 23.65 5.51
C PHE A 224 -0.70 24.77 5.49
N GLU A 225 -1.18 26.02 5.40
CA GLU A 225 -0.34 27.21 5.44
C GLU A 225 0.35 27.35 6.80
N THR A 226 1.67 27.49 6.80
CA THR A 226 2.46 27.75 8.01
C THR A 226 2.72 29.24 8.19
N ARG A 227 2.42 29.74 9.39
CA ARG A 227 2.36 31.17 9.72
C ARG A 227 3.18 31.45 10.96
N SER A 228 3.76 32.65 11.07
CA SER A 228 4.37 33.12 12.33
C SER A 228 3.34 33.88 13.15
N VAL A 229 3.01 33.36 14.34
CA VAL A 229 2.10 34.00 15.31
C VAL A 229 2.88 34.18 16.62
N GLY A 230 3.11 35.44 17.02
CA GLY A 230 3.90 35.73 18.22
C GLY A 230 5.33 35.18 18.18
N GLY A 231 5.95 35.15 17.00
CA GLY A 231 7.31 34.62 16.79
C GLY A 231 7.41 33.09 16.73
N LYS A 232 6.28 32.36 16.79
CA LYS A 232 6.24 30.89 16.69
C LYS A 232 5.53 30.46 15.42
N LEU A 233 6.06 29.45 14.74
CA LEU A 233 5.40 28.83 13.61
C LEU A 233 4.15 28.07 14.06
N ARG A 234 3.05 28.23 13.33
CA ARG A 234 1.76 27.56 13.56
C ARG A 234 1.08 27.23 12.24
N ASN A 235 0.33 26.13 12.21
CA ASN A 235 -0.59 25.76 11.15
C ASN A 235 -1.71 24.88 11.74
N LEU A 236 -2.74 24.62 10.92
CA LEU A 236 -3.92 23.87 11.34
C LEU A 236 -3.60 22.41 11.74
N LEU A 237 -2.69 21.73 11.02
CA LEU A 237 -2.29 20.34 11.32
C LEU A 237 -1.65 20.24 12.70
N THR A 238 -0.73 21.16 12.99
CA THR A 238 -0.07 21.25 14.29
C THR A 238 -1.09 21.49 15.39
N ALA A 239 -1.99 22.47 15.23
CA ALA A 239 -3.02 22.77 16.23
C ALA A 239 -3.96 21.58 16.47
N ALA A 240 -4.42 20.92 15.40
CA ALA A 240 -5.23 19.71 15.51
C ALA A 240 -4.48 18.57 16.23
N SER A 241 -3.19 18.37 15.94
CA SER A 241 -2.36 17.36 16.61
C SER A 241 -2.16 17.63 18.10
N GLU A 242 -2.18 18.89 18.54
CA GLU A 242 -2.03 19.25 19.96
C GLU A 242 -3.22 18.77 20.81
N ARG A 243 -4.40 18.55 20.21
CA ARG A 243 -5.55 17.93 20.91
C ARG A 243 -5.31 16.48 21.35
N TYR A 244 -4.28 15.84 20.82
CA TYR A 244 -3.88 14.48 21.17
C TYR A 244 -2.69 14.45 22.14
N CYS A 245 -2.33 15.58 22.75
CA CYS A 245 -1.26 15.66 23.74
C CYS A 245 -1.47 14.63 24.87
N GLY A 246 -0.42 13.89 25.20
CA GLY A 246 -0.47 12.79 26.17
C GLY A 246 -0.87 11.43 25.59
N HIS A 247 -1.36 11.40 24.35
CA HIS A 247 -1.78 10.17 23.65
C HIS A 247 -1.01 9.90 22.35
N ALA A 248 -0.63 10.96 21.62
CA ALA A 248 0.10 10.87 20.36
C ALA A 248 1.17 11.97 20.24
N VAL A 249 2.12 11.76 19.32
CA VAL A 249 3.21 12.72 19.06
C VAL A 249 2.66 13.89 18.24
N ARG A 250 2.82 15.11 18.74
CA ARG A 250 2.50 16.36 18.03
C ARG A 250 3.25 16.44 16.70
N ILE A 251 2.58 16.91 15.64
CA ILE A 251 3.21 17.17 14.32
C ILE A 251 3.78 18.60 14.31
N PRO A 252 5.12 18.78 14.29
CA PRO A 252 5.73 20.10 14.28
C PRO A 252 5.47 20.84 12.97
N PRO A 253 5.27 22.17 13.00
CA PRO A 253 5.03 22.97 11.80
C PRO A 253 6.21 22.94 10.82
N GLU A 254 7.44 22.72 11.32
CA GLU A 254 8.66 22.60 10.55
C GLU A 254 8.66 21.36 9.64
N HIS A 255 7.82 20.35 9.91
CA HIS A 255 7.76 19.13 9.12
C HIS A 255 6.89 19.29 7.86
N ILE A 256 6.03 20.31 7.77
CA ILE A 256 5.10 20.49 6.63
C ILE A 256 5.83 20.53 5.28
N PRO A 257 6.91 21.32 5.08
CA PRO A 257 7.61 21.33 3.80
C PRO A 257 8.21 19.96 3.45
N GLN A 258 8.77 19.26 4.44
CA GLN A 258 9.34 17.93 4.21
C GLN A 258 8.28 16.91 3.80
N LEU A 259 7.12 16.90 4.46
CA LEU A 259 5.99 16.04 4.11
C LEU A 259 5.52 16.33 2.67
N ALA A 260 5.34 17.61 2.33
CA ALA A 260 4.94 18.03 0.99
C ALA A 260 5.94 17.60 -0.09
N ASP A 261 7.22 17.92 0.07
CA ASP A 261 8.26 17.62 -0.91
C ASP A 261 8.45 16.12 -1.11
N THR A 262 8.38 15.37 -0.01
CA THR A 262 8.50 13.92 -0.01
C THR A 262 7.37 13.30 -0.82
N PHE A 263 6.11 13.65 -0.51
CA PHE A 263 4.99 13.03 -1.20
C PHE A 263 4.82 13.53 -2.63
N ASN A 264 5.06 14.81 -2.91
CA ASN A 264 5.10 15.30 -4.29
C ASN A 264 6.14 14.55 -5.15
N SER A 265 7.26 14.13 -4.57
CA SER A 265 8.23 13.29 -5.28
C SER A 265 7.67 11.90 -5.60
N VAL A 266 6.88 11.32 -4.68
CA VAL A 266 6.16 10.06 -4.90
C VAL A 266 5.12 10.20 -6.03
N ILE A 267 4.28 11.25 -5.98
CA ILE A 267 3.28 11.55 -7.01
C ILE A 267 3.92 11.61 -8.39
N ARG A 268 5.03 12.35 -8.51
CA ARG A 268 5.74 12.49 -9.78
C ARG A 268 6.27 11.16 -10.31
N GLY A 269 6.79 10.31 -9.43
CA GLY A 269 7.29 8.99 -9.82
C GLY A 269 6.17 8.05 -10.27
N ILE A 270 5.01 8.06 -9.59
CA ILE A 270 3.82 7.29 -9.97
C ILE A 270 3.31 7.69 -11.35
N GLN A 271 3.12 9.01 -11.58
CA GLN A 271 2.67 9.52 -12.87
C GLN A 271 3.58 9.08 -14.02
N PHE A 272 4.89 9.21 -13.84
CA PHE A 272 5.86 8.77 -14.84
C PHE A 272 5.75 7.26 -15.09
N PHE A 273 5.62 6.46 -14.04
CA PHE A 273 5.52 5.01 -14.18
C PHE A 273 4.24 4.58 -14.91
N ILE A 274 3.10 5.23 -14.64
CA ILE A 274 1.85 4.99 -15.38
C ILE A 274 2.04 5.29 -16.88
N GLU A 275 2.59 6.45 -17.22
CA GLU A 275 2.84 6.82 -18.62
C GLU A 275 3.80 5.85 -19.31
N LEU A 276 4.85 5.40 -18.60
CA LEU A 276 5.78 4.42 -19.12
C LEU A 276 5.12 3.05 -19.33
N ALA A 277 4.31 2.58 -18.38
CA ALA A 277 3.61 1.31 -18.49
C ALA A 277 2.65 1.30 -19.68
N VAL A 278 1.89 2.38 -19.87
CA VAL A 278 0.98 2.54 -21.02
C VAL A 278 1.74 2.67 -22.34
N PHE A 279 2.89 3.34 -22.34
CA PHE A 279 3.75 3.44 -23.54
C PHE A 279 4.29 2.08 -23.99
N LEU A 280 4.71 1.24 -23.04
CA LEU A 280 5.29 -0.09 -23.34
C LEU A 280 4.23 -1.12 -23.66
N ARG A 281 3.09 -1.05 -22.96
CA ARG A 281 1.97 -1.95 -23.11
C ARG A 281 0.66 -1.16 -23.24
N PRO A 282 0.36 -0.62 -24.43
CA PRO A 282 -0.88 0.12 -24.67
C PRO A 282 -2.14 -0.70 -24.38
N SER A 283 -2.07 -2.02 -24.58
CA SER A 283 -3.13 -2.99 -24.29
C SER A 283 -3.47 -3.11 -22.78
N LEU A 284 -2.58 -2.65 -21.89
CA LEU A 284 -2.74 -2.74 -20.44
C LEU A 284 -4.02 -2.07 -19.94
N VAL A 285 -4.38 -0.90 -20.50
CA VAL A 285 -5.59 -0.17 -20.09
C VAL A 285 -6.84 -1.02 -20.33
N CYS A 286 -6.93 -1.66 -21.49
CA CYS A 286 -8.05 -2.55 -21.82
C CYS A 286 -8.04 -3.81 -20.95
N ALA A 287 -6.87 -4.42 -20.74
CA ALA A 287 -6.73 -5.60 -19.88
C ALA A 287 -7.20 -5.30 -18.43
N LEU A 288 -6.80 -4.14 -17.89
CA LEU A 288 -7.22 -3.70 -16.56
C LEU A 288 -8.71 -3.40 -16.50
N LYS A 289 -9.28 -2.67 -17.48
CA LYS A 289 -10.73 -2.45 -17.52
C LYS A 289 -11.51 -3.75 -17.48
N ASN A 290 -11.13 -4.73 -18.29
CA ASN A 290 -11.80 -6.04 -18.30
C ASN A 290 -11.69 -6.81 -16.97
N THR A 291 -10.70 -6.46 -16.12
CA THR A 291 -10.42 -7.14 -14.85
C THR A 291 -11.05 -6.45 -13.64
N ILE A 292 -11.07 -5.11 -13.62
CA ILE A 292 -11.45 -4.34 -12.42
C ILE A 292 -12.60 -3.35 -12.62
N ASP A 293 -12.99 -3.03 -13.86
CA ASP A 293 -14.08 -2.07 -14.13
C ASP A 293 -15.44 -2.68 -13.72
N PRO A 294 -16.19 -2.05 -12.80
CA PRO A 294 -17.49 -2.55 -12.36
C PRO A 294 -18.50 -2.65 -13.51
N ALA A 295 -18.43 -1.77 -14.52
CA ALA A 295 -19.34 -1.80 -15.66
C ALA A 295 -19.16 -3.04 -16.55
N ILE A 296 -17.97 -3.65 -16.52
CA ILE A 296 -17.63 -4.85 -17.30
C ILE A 296 -17.77 -6.11 -16.43
N THR A 297 -17.27 -6.04 -15.19
CA THR A 297 -17.23 -7.19 -14.28
C THR A 297 -18.57 -7.47 -13.59
N GLY A 298 -19.48 -6.49 -13.56
CA GLY A 298 -20.71 -6.55 -12.78
C GLY A 298 -20.50 -6.49 -11.27
N GLY A 299 -19.27 -6.22 -10.82
CA GLY A 299 -18.92 -6.08 -9.41
C GLY A 299 -19.26 -4.70 -8.83
N PRO A 300 -19.03 -4.48 -7.53
CA PRO A 300 -19.31 -3.20 -6.89
C PRO A 300 -18.46 -2.05 -7.47
N ASP A 301 -19.08 -0.89 -7.67
CA ASP A 301 -18.36 0.34 -7.99
C ASP A 301 -17.80 0.98 -6.72
N TYR A 302 -16.60 0.53 -6.34
CA TYR A 302 -15.93 1.00 -5.13
C TYR A 302 -15.56 2.48 -5.15
N ILE A 303 -15.37 3.08 -6.33
CA ILE A 303 -15.15 4.53 -6.44
C ILE A 303 -16.46 5.25 -6.08
N GLN A 304 -17.58 4.84 -6.66
CA GLN A 304 -18.88 5.45 -6.37
C GLN A 304 -19.30 5.23 -4.91
N LEU A 305 -19.07 4.05 -4.34
CA LEU A 305 -19.32 3.76 -2.93
C LEU A 305 -18.49 4.68 -2.00
N SER A 306 -17.22 4.91 -2.34
CA SER A 306 -16.36 5.83 -1.61
C SER A 306 -16.82 7.28 -1.73
N VAL A 307 -17.26 7.71 -2.92
CA VAL A 307 -17.89 9.02 -3.15
C VAL A 307 -19.12 9.19 -2.26
N ASP A 308 -19.99 8.20 -2.21
CA ASP A 308 -21.21 8.22 -1.40
C ASP A 308 -20.89 8.35 0.08
N ARG A 309 -19.89 7.61 0.55
CA ARG A 309 -19.41 7.68 1.94
C ARG A 309 -18.81 9.05 2.29
N VAL A 310 -18.11 9.70 1.38
CA VAL A 310 -17.63 11.09 1.57
C VAL A 310 -18.82 12.06 1.68
N VAL A 311 -19.83 11.91 0.82
CA VAL A 311 -21.04 12.75 0.87
C VAL A 311 -21.77 12.57 2.21
N ASP A 312 -21.96 11.33 2.66
CA ASP A 312 -22.64 11.01 3.92
C ASP A 312 -21.85 11.43 5.16
N GLY A 313 -20.54 11.14 5.16
CA GLY A 313 -19.66 11.34 6.30
C GLY A 313 -19.19 12.79 6.48
N MET A 314 -19.26 13.62 5.44
CA MET A 314 -18.78 15.00 5.48
C MET A 314 -19.84 16.01 5.00
N PHE A 315 -20.32 15.91 3.76
CA PHE A 315 -21.20 16.93 3.19
C PHE A 315 -22.60 16.97 3.81
N ARG A 316 -23.11 15.83 4.29
CA ARG A 316 -24.39 15.74 5.03
C ARG A 316 -24.25 16.02 6.53
N LYS A 317 -23.07 16.44 6.98
CA LYS A 317 -22.81 16.79 8.38
C LYS A 317 -22.80 18.30 8.59
N SER A 318 -23.53 18.74 9.60
CA SER A 318 -23.39 20.08 10.15
C SER A 318 -22.04 20.24 10.85
N TYR A 319 -21.57 21.48 11.00
CA TYR A 319 -20.37 21.76 11.80
C TYR A 319 -20.52 21.30 13.26
N GLY A 320 -21.75 21.30 13.80
CA GLY A 320 -22.05 20.77 15.13
C GLY A 320 -21.82 19.27 15.23
N GLU A 321 -22.29 18.49 14.25
CA GLU A 321 -22.03 17.04 14.17
C GLU A 321 -20.55 16.75 13.97
N ILE A 322 -19.84 17.49 13.12
CA ILE A 322 -18.39 17.36 12.92
C ILE A 322 -17.65 17.61 14.23
N SER A 323 -18.01 18.69 14.95
CA SER A 323 -17.47 18.99 16.27
C SER A 323 -17.74 17.86 17.26
N HIS A 324 -18.93 17.26 17.26
CA HIS A 324 -19.26 16.11 18.10
C HIS A 324 -18.38 14.89 17.78
N LEU A 325 -18.30 14.49 16.51
CA LEU A 325 -17.47 13.37 16.04
C LEU A 325 -15.98 13.58 16.35
N SER A 326 -15.49 14.84 16.33
CA SER A 326 -14.12 15.16 16.73
C SER A 326 -13.82 14.94 18.23
N ARG A 327 -14.86 14.83 19.07
CA ARG A 327 -14.75 14.73 20.55
C ARG A 327 -15.14 13.35 21.08
N GLU A 328 -15.95 12.58 20.35
CA GLU A 328 -16.55 11.32 20.80
C GLU A 328 -15.57 10.23 21.27
N ARG A 329 -14.26 10.30 20.98
CA ARG A 329 -13.27 9.30 21.46
C ARG A 329 -11.92 9.84 21.94
N VAL A 330 -11.85 11.03 22.55
CA VAL A 330 -10.69 11.33 23.43
C VAL A 330 -10.62 10.34 24.62
N VAL A 331 -11.69 9.57 24.87
CA VAL A 331 -11.70 8.45 25.82
C VAL A 331 -11.24 7.16 25.13
N LEU A 332 -9.94 6.96 24.96
CA LEU A 332 -9.34 5.63 24.77
C LEU A 332 -7.87 5.62 25.20
N SER A 333 -7.62 5.31 26.48
CA SER A 333 -6.44 4.57 26.96
C SER A 333 -6.57 4.20 28.44
N ARG A 334 -7.51 3.31 28.78
CA ARG A 334 -7.31 2.37 29.91
C ARG A 334 -7.21 0.92 29.43
N THR A 335 -7.64 0.63 28.20
CA THR A 335 -7.52 -0.70 27.58
C THR A 335 -6.26 -0.86 26.73
N LEU A 336 -5.44 0.19 26.56
CA LEU A 336 -4.09 0.07 26.00
C LEU A 336 -3.08 -0.50 27.01
N GLU A 337 -3.44 -0.62 28.30
CA GLU A 337 -2.65 -1.32 29.33
C GLU A 337 -2.60 -2.85 29.11
N GLY A 338 -3.43 -3.41 28.22
CA GLY A 338 -3.37 -4.82 27.80
C GLY A 338 -2.81 -5.05 26.39
N ARG A 339 -2.51 -3.98 25.66
CA ARG A 339 -1.77 -4.00 24.39
C ARG A 339 -0.52 -3.15 24.57
N SER A 340 0.33 -3.56 25.50
CA SER A 340 1.78 -3.32 25.45
C SER A 340 2.29 -3.91 24.14
N GLY A 341 2.10 -3.13 23.09
CA GLY A 341 1.83 -3.67 21.77
C GLY A 341 1.41 -2.56 20.79
N LEU A 342 1.90 -1.33 20.99
CA LEU A 342 2.70 -0.71 19.93
C LEU A 342 3.87 -1.65 19.64
N ALA A 343 3.58 -2.88 19.20
CA ALA A 343 4.44 -3.51 18.23
C ALA A 343 4.50 -2.42 17.18
N LEU A 344 5.67 -1.80 17.03
CA LEU A 344 6.06 -1.32 15.73
C LEU A 344 5.61 -2.45 14.83
N VAL A 345 4.48 -2.24 14.17
CA VAL A 345 4.09 -3.07 13.09
C VAL A 345 5.17 -2.65 12.09
N ARG A 346 6.32 -3.31 12.19
CA ARG A 346 7.28 -3.50 11.12
C ARG A 346 6.53 -4.35 10.09
N ARG A 347 5.39 -3.83 9.61
CA ARG A 347 4.91 -4.08 8.26
C ARG A 347 6.16 -3.75 7.46
N PRO A 348 6.77 -4.73 6.78
CA PRO A 348 7.95 -4.44 5.98
C PRO A 348 7.60 -3.24 5.11
N GLY A 349 8.16 -2.08 5.45
CA GLY A 349 7.96 -0.87 4.69
C GLY A 349 8.37 -1.21 3.27
N SER A 350 7.51 -0.91 2.31
CA SER A 350 7.75 -1.35 0.95
C SER A 350 9.13 -0.84 0.52
N ILE A 351 9.96 -1.75 -0.03
CA ILE A 351 11.31 -1.44 -0.54
C ILE A 351 11.26 -0.32 -1.61
N PHE A 352 10.06 0.02 -2.07
CA PHE A 352 9.73 0.83 -3.21
C PHE A 352 9.65 2.35 -2.95
N PHE A 353 9.08 2.79 -1.82
CA PHE A 353 8.97 4.23 -1.50
C PHE A 353 10.31 4.96 -1.59
N PRO A 354 11.41 4.42 -0.99
CA PRO A 354 12.74 5.02 -1.12
C PRO A 354 13.17 5.17 -2.59
N VAL A 355 12.78 4.24 -3.46
CA VAL A 355 13.19 4.23 -4.86
C VAL A 355 12.33 5.18 -5.71
N VAL A 356 11.01 5.21 -5.56
CA VAL A 356 10.16 6.19 -6.28
C VAL A 356 10.45 7.61 -5.87
N ARG A 357 10.74 7.85 -4.59
CA ARG A 357 11.23 9.15 -4.15
C ARG A 357 12.51 9.53 -4.89
N GLN A 358 13.50 8.64 -4.98
CA GLN A 358 14.72 8.91 -5.75
C GLN A 358 14.39 9.25 -7.22
N LEU A 359 13.44 8.56 -7.84
CA LEU A 359 13.01 8.81 -9.20
C LEU A 359 12.35 10.18 -9.38
N GLY A 360 11.41 10.53 -8.51
CA GLY A 360 10.74 11.83 -8.50
C GLY A 360 11.67 13.01 -8.22
N THR A 361 12.87 12.75 -7.66
CA THR A 361 13.94 13.76 -7.51
C THR A 361 14.84 13.87 -8.74
N ILE A 362 14.94 12.82 -9.55
CA ILE A 362 15.87 12.74 -10.70
C ILE A 362 15.19 13.14 -12.02
N ILE A 363 13.89 12.89 -12.16
CA ILE A 363 13.16 13.04 -13.42
C ILE A 363 12.53 14.43 -13.50
N ASN A 364 12.87 15.17 -14.56
CA ASN A 364 12.14 16.39 -14.91
C ASN A 364 10.89 16.01 -15.74
N LEU A 365 9.74 15.88 -15.06
CA LEU A 365 8.47 15.47 -15.69
C LEU A 365 8.04 16.37 -16.84
N ASN A 366 8.24 17.69 -16.71
CA ASN A 366 7.90 18.68 -17.74
C ASN A 366 8.66 18.46 -19.05
N ARG A 367 9.69 17.61 -19.05
CA ARG A 367 10.41 17.20 -20.26
C ARG A 367 10.23 15.72 -20.58
N ALA A 368 10.07 14.85 -19.58
CA ALA A 368 9.97 13.40 -19.79
C ALA A 368 8.58 12.96 -20.26
N ILE A 369 7.51 13.48 -19.64
CA ILE A 369 6.12 13.13 -19.99
C ILE A 369 5.77 13.60 -21.40
N PRO A 370 6.06 14.86 -21.82
CA PRO A 370 5.80 15.29 -23.19
C PRO A 370 6.59 14.51 -24.24
N VAL A 371 7.75 13.97 -23.85
CA VAL A 371 8.53 13.10 -24.74
C VAL A 371 7.82 11.76 -24.92
N LEU A 372 7.43 11.07 -23.84
CA LEU A 372 6.69 9.81 -23.92
C LEU A 372 5.37 9.96 -24.70
N ARG A 373 4.57 10.98 -24.35
CA ARG A 373 3.30 11.29 -25.01
C ARG A 373 3.48 11.78 -26.46
N GLY A 374 4.48 12.62 -26.71
CA GLY A 374 4.76 13.17 -28.04
C GLY A 374 5.35 12.15 -29.01
N PHE A 375 6.00 11.10 -28.50
CA PHE A 375 6.50 9.99 -29.31
C PHE A 375 5.38 9.15 -29.91
N GLU A 376 4.17 9.11 -29.32
CA GLU A 376 3.00 8.36 -29.84
C GLU A 376 2.60 8.73 -31.28
N HIS A 377 3.06 9.89 -31.79
CA HIS A 377 2.72 10.39 -33.13
C HIS A 377 3.93 10.61 -34.05
N LEU A 378 5.15 10.29 -33.59
CA LEU A 378 6.39 10.50 -34.33
C LEU A 378 6.71 9.33 -35.27
N SER A 379 6.05 9.31 -36.42
CA SER A 379 6.45 8.49 -37.57
C SER A 379 7.26 9.35 -38.55
N ILE A 380 8.54 9.04 -38.74
CA ILE A 380 9.35 9.73 -39.76
C ILE A 380 9.12 9.04 -41.10
N PRO A 381 8.56 9.73 -42.11
CA PRO A 381 8.48 9.18 -43.46
C PRO A 381 9.90 9.13 -44.06
N ILE A 382 10.33 7.94 -44.47
CA ILE A 382 11.58 7.76 -45.21
C ILE A 382 11.24 7.41 -46.64
N ARG A 383 11.85 8.15 -47.57
CA ARG A 383 11.71 7.92 -49.00
C ARG A 383 13.09 7.63 -49.58
N ILE A 384 13.33 6.37 -49.94
CA ILE A 384 14.54 5.95 -50.66
C ILE A 384 14.06 5.38 -52.00
N GLY A 385 14.25 6.15 -53.07
CA GLY A 385 13.74 5.81 -54.41
C GLY A 385 12.21 5.72 -54.47
N PHE A 386 11.69 4.61 -55.01
CA PHE A 386 10.25 4.33 -55.12
C PHE A 386 9.62 3.77 -53.83
N ILE A 387 10.42 3.40 -52.84
CA ILE A 387 9.93 2.82 -51.58
C ILE A 387 9.58 3.96 -50.62
N LYS A 388 8.28 4.05 -50.28
CA LYS A 388 7.79 4.87 -49.16
C LYS A 388 7.68 3.96 -47.95
N SER A 389 8.50 4.20 -46.93
CA SER A 389 8.37 3.53 -45.63
C SER A 389 8.23 4.56 -44.53
N ARG A 390 7.79 4.13 -43.35
CA ARG A 390 7.73 4.94 -42.13
C ARG A 390 8.57 4.25 -41.07
N ILE A 391 9.49 4.99 -40.45
CA ILE A 391 10.13 4.50 -39.23
C ILE A 391 9.22 4.83 -38.06
N ASP A 392 8.73 3.77 -37.44
CA ASP A 392 8.06 3.78 -36.15
C ASP A 392 9.09 3.92 -35.03
N LEU A 393 9.47 5.17 -34.73
CA LEU A 393 10.38 5.49 -33.64
C LEU A 393 9.86 5.08 -32.26
N PRO A 394 8.57 5.30 -31.89
CA PRO A 394 8.08 4.83 -30.59
C PRO A 394 8.13 3.30 -30.48
N GLY A 395 7.71 2.56 -31.51
CA GLY A 395 7.81 1.10 -31.49
C GLY A 395 9.25 0.59 -31.42
N GLN A 396 10.22 1.25 -32.07
CA GLN A 396 11.64 0.90 -31.93
C GLN A 396 12.19 1.20 -30.55
N LEU A 397 11.81 2.35 -29.95
CA LEU A 397 12.20 2.70 -28.59
C LEU A 397 11.61 1.71 -27.58
N ALA A 398 10.31 1.41 -27.69
CA ALA A 398 9.64 0.42 -26.85
C ALA A 398 10.32 -0.95 -26.96
N LYS A 399 10.63 -1.41 -28.17
CA LYS A 399 11.39 -2.66 -28.38
C LYS A 399 12.77 -2.65 -27.72
N LEU A 400 13.48 -1.52 -27.76
CA LEU A 400 14.81 -1.39 -27.17
C LEU A 400 14.72 -1.40 -25.63
N LEU A 401 13.71 -0.72 -25.06
CA LEU A 401 13.41 -0.77 -23.63
C LEU A 401 13.04 -2.19 -23.21
N ILE A 402 12.12 -2.85 -23.91
CA ILE A 402 11.70 -4.24 -23.65
C ILE A 402 12.88 -5.21 -23.75
N SER A 403 13.72 -5.09 -24.77
CA SER A 403 14.93 -5.92 -24.91
C SER A 403 15.84 -5.71 -23.71
N PHE A 404 16.05 -4.47 -23.28
CA PHE A 404 16.87 -4.20 -22.11
C PHE A 404 16.29 -4.82 -20.83
N ILE A 405 14.97 -4.73 -20.62
CA ILE A 405 14.29 -5.37 -19.49
C ILE A 405 14.58 -6.87 -19.51
N LYS A 406 14.32 -7.54 -20.64
CA LYS A 406 14.55 -8.98 -20.83
C LYS A 406 16.02 -9.39 -20.65
N ASP A 407 16.94 -8.61 -21.20
CA ASP A 407 18.38 -8.92 -21.23
C ASP A 407 19.06 -8.69 -19.88
N LYS A 408 18.65 -7.64 -19.16
CA LYS A 408 19.20 -7.34 -17.83
C LYS A 408 18.42 -8.00 -16.72
N GLY A 409 17.12 -8.25 -16.89
CA GLY A 409 16.22 -8.77 -15.88
C GLY A 409 16.02 -7.78 -14.73
N MET A 410 14.78 -7.60 -14.29
CA MET A 410 14.51 -6.61 -13.24
C MET A 410 15.22 -6.93 -11.93
N GLY A 411 15.29 -8.22 -11.59
CA GLY A 411 15.94 -8.69 -10.36
C GLY A 411 17.45 -8.46 -10.30
N ASN A 412 18.17 -8.41 -11.42
CA ASN A 412 19.62 -8.18 -11.41
C ASN A 412 19.96 -6.70 -11.16
N LEU A 413 19.05 -5.79 -11.49
CA LEU A 413 19.19 -4.36 -11.25
C LEU A 413 18.94 -3.99 -9.78
N PHE A 414 18.17 -4.79 -9.04
CA PHE A 414 17.82 -4.55 -7.63
C PHE A 414 18.60 -5.33 -6.59
N LYS A 415 19.71 -6.00 -6.96
CA LYS A 415 20.42 -6.93 -6.08
C LYS A 415 19.42 -7.91 -5.44
N ARG A 416 18.87 -8.84 -6.24
CA ARG A 416 17.97 -9.93 -5.83
C ARG A 416 17.97 -10.18 -4.32
N ASN A 417 16.94 -9.71 -3.62
CA ASN A 417 16.56 -10.36 -2.38
C ASN A 417 15.52 -11.44 -2.73
N HIS A 418 15.59 -12.59 -2.08
CA HIS A 418 14.68 -13.69 -2.38
C HIS A 418 13.22 -13.35 -2.07
N ASP A 419 12.98 -12.32 -1.26
CA ASP A 419 11.64 -11.90 -0.82
C ASP A 419 10.84 -11.16 -1.89
N THR A 420 11.49 -10.51 -2.87
CA THR A 420 10.80 -9.75 -3.93
C THR A 420 10.79 -10.43 -5.28
N ASN A 421 11.50 -11.55 -5.47
CA ASN A 421 11.67 -12.16 -6.79
C ASN A 421 10.36 -12.48 -7.52
N ALA A 422 9.38 -13.12 -6.86
CA ALA A 422 8.09 -13.49 -7.46
C ALA A 422 7.37 -12.29 -8.06
N LEU A 423 7.38 -11.22 -7.29
CA LEU A 423 6.77 -9.97 -7.64
C LEU A 423 7.54 -9.25 -8.75
N MET A 424 8.86 -9.19 -8.68
CA MET A 424 9.66 -8.59 -9.76
C MET A 424 9.41 -9.30 -11.09
N SER A 425 9.26 -10.63 -11.05
CA SER A 425 8.88 -11.43 -12.22
C SER A 425 7.46 -11.15 -12.72
N PHE A 426 6.49 -10.94 -11.82
CA PHE A 426 5.14 -10.48 -12.21
C PHE A 426 5.22 -9.19 -13.04
N LEU A 427 6.11 -8.30 -12.65
CA LEU A 427 6.09 -6.91 -13.11
C LEU A 427 6.94 -6.68 -14.35
N GLU A 428 8.02 -7.44 -14.44
CA GLU A 428 8.77 -7.62 -15.66
C GLU A 428 7.83 -8.08 -16.78
N GLU A 429 7.02 -9.09 -16.49
CA GLU A 429 6.06 -9.61 -17.45
C GLU A 429 4.89 -8.64 -17.67
N LEU A 430 4.41 -7.94 -16.64
CA LEU A 430 3.34 -6.95 -16.77
C LEU A 430 3.67 -5.87 -17.81
N LEU A 431 4.93 -5.45 -17.88
CA LEU A 431 5.42 -4.40 -18.77
C LEU A 431 5.81 -4.91 -20.17
N VAL A 432 6.06 -6.21 -20.32
CA VAL A 432 6.64 -6.80 -21.53
C VAL A 432 5.68 -7.70 -22.30
N ASP A 433 4.74 -8.34 -21.60
CA ASP A 433 3.70 -9.17 -22.21
C ASP A 433 2.66 -8.29 -22.91
N ASP A 434 2.41 -8.56 -24.19
CA ASP A 434 1.37 -7.86 -24.96
C ASP A 434 0.05 -8.65 -24.99
N GLY A 435 -0.13 -9.56 -24.03
CA GLY A 435 -1.34 -10.34 -23.85
C GLY A 435 -2.56 -9.48 -23.54
N ALA A 436 -3.74 -10.01 -23.84
CA ALA A 436 -5.01 -9.33 -23.60
C ALA A 436 -5.45 -9.31 -22.11
N ASP A 437 -4.77 -10.08 -21.25
CA ASP A 437 -5.09 -10.24 -19.84
C ASP A 437 -3.82 -10.28 -18.96
N LEU A 438 -3.98 -10.58 -17.67
CA LEU A 438 -2.88 -10.69 -16.70
C LEU A 438 -2.36 -12.12 -16.52
N SER A 439 -2.75 -13.08 -17.37
CA SER A 439 -2.50 -14.51 -17.14
C SER A 439 -1.01 -14.88 -17.15
N VAL A 440 -0.21 -14.33 -18.06
CA VAL A 440 1.24 -14.59 -18.15
C VAL A 440 1.99 -13.96 -16.97
N PRO A 441 1.77 -12.66 -16.63
CA PRO A 441 2.29 -12.08 -15.39
C PRO A 441 1.97 -12.93 -14.15
N LEU A 442 0.71 -13.35 -14.00
CA LEU A 442 0.30 -14.15 -12.85
C LEU A 442 0.99 -15.51 -12.80
N ARG A 443 1.16 -16.18 -13.94
CA ARG A 443 1.90 -17.46 -13.98
C ARG A 443 3.34 -17.30 -13.49
N ASN A 444 4.02 -16.21 -13.88
CA ASN A 444 5.37 -15.91 -13.44
C ASN A 444 5.44 -15.53 -11.96
N PHE A 445 4.43 -14.84 -11.44
CA PHE A 445 4.28 -14.62 -10.00
C PHE A 445 4.21 -15.96 -9.25
N LYS A 446 3.29 -16.83 -9.67
CA LYS A 446 3.02 -18.12 -9.01
C LYS A 446 4.24 -19.03 -8.96
N SER A 447 5.02 -19.07 -10.04
CA SER A 447 6.24 -19.89 -10.10
C SER A 447 7.31 -19.41 -9.11
N GLY A 448 7.42 -18.10 -8.91
CA GLY A 448 8.39 -17.48 -8.01
C GLY A 448 8.00 -17.46 -6.53
N LEU A 449 6.75 -17.75 -6.19
CA LEU A 449 6.27 -17.71 -4.79
C LEU A 449 7.06 -18.68 -3.90
N ARG A 450 7.32 -18.27 -2.67
CA ARG A 450 8.11 -19.05 -1.70
C ARG A 450 7.21 -19.72 -0.67
N PRO A 451 7.48 -20.97 -0.27
CA PRO A 451 6.89 -21.54 0.93
C PRO A 451 7.18 -20.66 2.16
N VAL A 452 6.42 -20.82 3.25
CA VAL A 452 6.61 -20.05 4.49
C VAL A 452 6.94 -20.99 5.64
N ALA A 453 7.96 -20.63 6.43
CA ALA A 453 8.26 -21.24 7.71
C ALA A 453 7.91 -20.28 8.85
N GLU A 454 7.05 -20.71 9.77
CA GLU A 454 6.67 -19.92 10.96
C GLU A 454 6.61 -20.80 12.22
N LEU A 455 6.75 -20.19 13.40
CA LEU A 455 6.55 -20.88 14.67
C LEU A 455 5.07 -21.30 14.82
N ASP A 456 4.83 -22.52 15.31
CA ASP A 456 3.48 -23.07 15.53
C ASP A 456 2.98 -22.69 16.95
N GLY A 457 2.31 -21.54 17.09
CA GLY A 457 1.86 -21.04 18.40
C GLY A 457 0.96 -19.80 18.39
N ASP A 458 0.79 -19.19 19.57
CA ASP A 458 -0.08 -18.01 19.75
C ASP A 458 0.52 -16.78 19.04
N LYS A 459 -0.15 -16.34 17.97
CA LYS A 459 0.27 -15.18 17.16
C LYS A 459 0.16 -13.83 17.90
N ARG A 460 -0.31 -13.81 19.15
CA ARG A 460 -0.31 -12.60 20.01
C ARG A 460 1.06 -12.27 20.59
N LEU A 461 1.95 -13.25 20.67
CA LEU A 461 3.32 -13.07 21.16
C LEU A 461 4.25 -12.67 20.00
N THR A 462 5.31 -11.94 20.28
CA THR A 462 6.40 -11.77 19.31
C THR A 462 7.08 -13.11 19.03
N GLU A 463 7.71 -13.27 17.85
CA GLU A 463 8.40 -14.52 17.49
C GLU A 463 9.48 -14.90 18.52
N ALA A 464 10.19 -13.91 19.08
CA ALA A 464 11.20 -14.12 20.12
C ALA A 464 10.58 -14.59 21.46
N GLU A 465 9.48 -13.98 21.90
CA GLU A 465 8.76 -14.39 23.11
C GLU A 465 8.18 -15.80 22.96
N LEU A 466 7.58 -16.08 21.79
CA LEU A 466 7.02 -17.39 21.49
C LEU A 466 8.11 -18.47 21.48
N LEU A 467 9.24 -18.19 20.83
CA LEU A 467 10.39 -19.10 20.81
C LEU A 467 10.95 -19.33 22.21
N LYS A 468 11.08 -18.27 23.02
CA LYS A 468 11.51 -18.40 24.42
C LYS A 468 10.59 -19.34 25.20
N GLN A 469 9.26 -19.15 25.11
CA GLN A 469 8.30 -20.02 25.76
C GLN A 469 8.38 -21.47 25.26
N MET A 470 8.60 -21.68 23.96
CA MET A 470 8.79 -23.02 23.37
C MET A 470 10.04 -23.71 23.91
N ILE A 471 11.15 -23.00 24.01
CA ILE A 471 12.40 -23.52 24.58
C ILE A 471 12.24 -23.87 26.05
N GLU A 472 11.60 -23.01 26.84
CA GLU A 472 11.33 -23.26 28.26
C GLU A 472 10.43 -24.49 28.46
N ARG A 473 9.49 -24.74 27.53
CA ARG A 473 8.67 -25.97 27.48
C ARG A 473 9.39 -27.16 26.86
N ARG A 474 10.64 -26.99 26.43
CA ARG A 474 11.47 -27.99 25.75
C ARG A 474 10.84 -28.56 24.49
N GLN A 475 10.02 -27.77 23.80
CA GLN A 475 9.30 -28.17 22.60
C GLN A 475 9.15 -27.00 21.64
N ILE A 476 9.90 -27.04 20.54
CA ILE A 476 9.85 -26.05 19.47
C ILE A 476 8.91 -26.58 18.37
N GLY A 477 7.80 -25.87 18.17
CA GLY A 477 6.83 -26.14 17.11
C GLY A 477 7.08 -25.24 15.91
N VAL A 478 7.20 -25.81 14.72
CA VAL A 478 7.37 -25.05 13.47
C VAL A 478 6.39 -25.59 12.43
N ARG A 479 5.78 -24.69 11.67
CA ARG A 479 4.84 -25.00 10.60
C ARG A 479 5.43 -24.53 9.28
N LEU A 480 5.47 -25.45 8.31
CA LEU A 480 5.95 -25.20 6.95
C LEU A 480 4.77 -25.28 5.99
N VAL A 481 4.53 -24.21 5.25
CA VAL A 481 3.35 -24.03 4.39
C VAL A 481 3.79 -23.90 2.93
N PRO A 482 3.30 -24.75 2.00
CA PRO A 482 3.63 -24.63 0.58
C PRO A 482 2.98 -23.41 -0.06
N ALA A 483 3.65 -22.84 -1.06
CA ALA A 483 3.14 -21.74 -1.87
C ALA A 483 2.24 -22.22 -3.01
N THR A 484 1.15 -22.91 -2.65
CA THR A 484 0.23 -23.52 -3.61
C THR A 484 -1.20 -23.49 -3.11
N SER A 485 -2.16 -23.74 -4.00
CA SER A 485 -3.56 -23.80 -3.60
C SER A 485 -3.83 -25.02 -2.71
N PRO A 486 -4.58 -24.86 -1.61
CA PRO A 486 -5.02 -26.00 -0.80
C PRO A 486 -5.93 -26.95 -1.57
N GLU A 487 -6.76 -26.42 -2.48
CA GLU A 487 -7.76 -27.19 -3.23
C GLU A 487 -7.20 -27.79 -4.52
N GLN A 488 -6.29 -27.07 -5.18
CA GLN A 488 -5.68 -27.47 -6.45
C GLN A 488 -4.15 -27.32 -6.40
N PRO A 489 -3.46 -28.20 -5.64
CA PRO A 489 -2.02 -28.05 -5.44
C PRO A 489 -1.22 -28.31 -6.72
N ASP A 490 -0.42 -27.33 -7.12
CA ASP A 490 0.67 -27.52 -8.09
C ASP A 490 1.76 -28.42 -7.49
N CYS A 491 2.04 -29.54 -8.16
CA CYS A 491 3.04 -30.52 -7.74
C CYS A 491 4.47 -29.93 -7.67
N CYS A 492 4.78 -28.92 -8.48
CA CYS A 492 6.06 -28.22 -8.47
C CYS A 492 6.24 -27.36 -7.20
N LYS A 493 5.13 -26.90 -6.60
CA LYS A 493 5.12 -26.01 -5.43
C LYS A 493 4.90 -26.74 -4.10
N LEU A 494 4.79 -28.07 -4.12
CA LEU A 494 4.74 -28.89 -2.91
C LEU A 494 6.10 -28.92 -2.20
N LEU A 495 6.06 -28.97 -0.87
CA LEU A 495 7.25 -29.03 -0.01
C LEU A 495 8.05 -30.32 -0.27
N ASN A 496 9.37 -30.17 -0.36
CA ASN A 496 10.32 -31.29 -0.44
C ASN A 496 10.99 -31.51 0.92
N SER A 497 10.42 -32.41 1.74
CA SER A 497 10.94 -32.70 3.09
C SER A 497 12.34 -33.31 3.11
N ARG A 498 12.83 -33.86 1.98
CA ARG A 498 14.22 -34.35 1.88
C ARG A 498 15.23 -33.20 1.91
N ARG A 499 14.78 -31.98 1.65
CA ARG A 499 15.59 -30.75 1.69
C ARG A 499 15.27 -29.88 2.90
N LEU A 500 14.57 -30.43 3.90
CA LEU A 500 14.35 -29.74 5.16
C LEU A 500 15.68 -29.52 5.88
N LEU A 501 15.95 -28.27 6.25
CA LEU A 501 16.99 -27.87 7.18
C LEU A 501 16.32 -27.41 8.47
N PHE A 502 16.62 -28.05 9.59
CA PHE A 502 16.21 -27.60 10.91
C PHE A 502 17.44 -27.61 11.80
N ARG A 503 17.89 -26.43 12.22
CA ARG A 503 19.06 -26.24 13.06
C ARG A 503 18.74 -25.49 14.34
N VAL A 504 19.34 -25.94 15.42
CA VAL A 504 19.40 -25.23 16.70
C VAL A 504 20.87 -25.00 17.03
N ASP A 505 21.27 -23.74 17.25
CA ASP A 505 22.65 -23.31 17.44
C ASP A 505 23.60 -23.78 16.31
N GLY A 506 23.08 -23.80 15.08
CA GLY A 506 23.80 -24.28 13.89
C GLY A 506 23.87 -25.81 13.74
N TYR A 507 23.45 -26.58 14.73
CA TYR A 507 23.44 -28.05 14.68
C TYR A 507 22.18 -28.58 14.03
N ASP A 508 22.31 -29.45 13.03
CA ASP A 508 21.17 -30.16 12.44
C ASP A 508 20.52 -31.10 13.47
N VAL A 509 19.24 -30.86 13.77
CA VAL A 509 18.51 -31.62 14.79
C VAL A 509 18.41 -33.11 14.45
N LYS A 510 18.44 -33.49 13.15
CA LYS A 510 18.45 -34.90 12.72
C LYS A 510 19.81 -35.55 12.95
N GLY A 511 20.89 -34.77 12.93
CA GLY A 511 22.26 -35.23 13.18
C GLY A 511 22.62 -35.40 14.66
N TYR A 512 21.80 -34.89 15.58
CA TYR A 512 22.07 -34.87 17.03
C TYR A 512 20.93 -35.50 17.87
N PRO A 513 20.57 -36.78 17.65
CA PRO A 513 19.41 -37.42 18.28
C PRO A 513 19.52 -37.59 19.81
N ALA A 514 20.73 -37.47 20.37
CA ALA A 514 20.95 -37.49 21.82
C ALA A 514 20.53 -36.18 22.52
N VAL A 515 20.33 -35.10 21.76
CA VAL A 515 19.96 -33.77 22.26
C VAL A 515 18.57 -33.38 21.76
N PHE A 516 18.25 -33.70 20.50
CA PHE A 516 17.01 -33.31 19.84
C PHE A 516 16.21 -34.53 19.40
N LYS A 517 14.88 -34.43 19.48
CA LYS A 517 13.96 -35.39 18.87
C LYS A 517 13.00 -34.66 17.95
N LEU A 518 13.21 -34.78 16.65
CA LEU A 518 12.33 -34.21 15.64
C LEU A 518 11.19 -35.19 15.30
N LYS A 519 9.96 -34.68 15.29
CA LYS A 519 8.78 -35.36 14.74
C LYS A 519 8.23 -34.54 13.58
N GLU A 520 7.90 -35.24 12.50
CA GLU A 520 7.27 -34.68 11.31
C GLU A 520 5.82 -35.17 11.25
N LYS A 521 4.86 -34.27 11.03
CA LYS A 521 3.45 -34.59 10.85
C LYS A 521 2.88 -33.79 9.68
N TRP A 522 2.28 -34.48 8.72
CA TRP A 522 1.57 -33.84 7.62
C TRP A 522 0.12 -33.57 7.99
N ASN A 523 -0.36 -32.36 7.67
CA ASN A 523 -1.77 -31.97 7.71
C ASN A 523 -2.16 -31.44 6.34
N GLY A 524 -2.69 -32.31 5.48
CA GLY A 524 -2.77 -32.05 4.05
C GLY A 524 -1.38 -31.82 3.47
N ASN A 525 -1.17 -30.70 2.78
CA ASN A 525 0.11 -30.32 2.18
C ASN A 525 1.01 -29.50 3.12
N VAL A 526 0.58 -29.21 4.35
CA VAL A 526 1.34 -28.48 5.36
C VAL A 526 2.14 -29.45 6.21
N LEU A 527 3.43 -29.15 6.42
CA LEU A 527 4.32 -29.96 7.26
C LEU A 527 4.48 -29.29 8.63
N GLN A 528 4.01 -29.98 9.67
CA GLN A 528 4.23 -29.60 11.06
C GLN A 528 5.45 -30.32 11.62
N LEU A 529 6.34 -29.55 12.21
CA LEU A 529 7.58 -30.00 12.83
C LEU A 529 7.49 -29.77 14.33
N THR A 530 7.87 -30.77 15.09
CA THR A 530 8.01 -30.66 16.54
C THR A 530 9.39 -31.15 16.93
N CYS A 531 10.24 -30.22 17.39
CA CYS A 531 11.55 -30.53 17.95
C CYS A 531 11.47 -30.54 19.47
N SER A 532 11.59 -31.72 20.08
CA SER A 532 11.70 -31.85 21.54
C SER A 532 13.17 -31.74 21.97
N LEU A 533 13.44 -30.92 22.98
CA LEU A 533 14.75 -30.75 23.60
C LEU A 533 14.90 -31.80 24.71
N LEU A 534 15.77 -32.80 24.50
CA LEU A 534 16.00 -33.88 25.48
C LEU A 534 16.86 -33.42 26.66
N LYS A 535 17.58 -32.31 26.48
CA LYS A 535 18.35 -31.61 27.51
C LYS A 535 17.93 -30.15 27.54
N GLU A 536 18.04 -29.54 28.72
CA GLU A 536 17.82 -28.10 28.85
C GLU A 536 18.95 -27.34 28.15
N LEU A 537 18.57 -26.30 27.41
CA LEU A 537 19.53 -25.35 26.88
C LEU A 537 20.03 -24.47 28.04
N LYS A 538 21.33 -24.22 28.10
CA LYS A 538 21.93 -23.38 29.14
C LYS A 538 21.49 -21.93 28.96
N ALA A 539 21.68 -21.07 29.97
CA ALA A 539 21.57 -19.64 29.74
C ALA A 539 22.57 -19.18 28.66
N GLY A 540 22.17 -18.19 27.89
CA GLY A 540 22.91 -17.71 26.73
C GLY A 540 22.03 -17.35 25.55
N VAL A 541 22.69 -17.07 24.43
CA VAL A 541 22.04 -16.75 23.15
C VAL A 541 21.91 -18.03 22.34
N HIS A 542 20.68 -18.33 21.93
CA HIS A 542 20.36 -19.47 21.10
C HIS A 542 19.81 -19.04 19.75
N HIS A 543 20.09 -19.84 18.74
CA HIS A 543 19.73 -19.57 17.35
C HIS A 543 18.88 -20.70 16.78
N LEU A 544 17.74 -20.35 16.17
CA LEU A 544 16.87 -21.26 15.47
C LEU A 544 16.89 -20.92 13.98
N PHE A 545 17.21 -21.91 13.14
CA PHE A 545 17.14 -21.79 11.69
C PHE A 545 16.31 -22.93 11.09
N VAL A 546 15.28 -22.59 10.30
CA VAL A 546 14.47 -23.59 9.58
C VAL A 546 14.22 -23.14 8.15
N ASP A 547 14.59 -23.97 7.18
CA ASP A 547 14.36 -23.75 5.75
C ASP A 547 13.89 -25.03 5.06
N VAL A 548 13.12 -24.89 3.99
CA VAL A 548 12.65 -26.01 3.16
C VAL A 548 12.50 -25.56 1.72
N TRP A 549 12.79 -26.45 0.78
CA TRP A 549 12.61 -26.20 -0.65
C TRP A 549 11.32 -26.84 -1.12
N ASP A 550 10.70 -26.25 -2.14
CA ASP A 550 9.70 -26.94 -2.95
C ASP A 550 10.36 -27.81 -4.04
N ASN A 551 9.54 -28.53 -4.80
CA ASN A 551 9.99 -29.37 -5.91
C ASN A 551 10.56 -28.56 -7.09
N SER A 552 10.23 -27.26 -7.18
CA SER A 552 10.79 -26.32 -8.16
C SER A 552 12.11 -25.67 -7.73
N ASN A 553 12.70 -26.14 -6.62
CA ASN A 553 13.95 -25.63 -6.06
C ASN A 553 13.86 -24.17 -5.55
N VAL A 554 12.66 -23.72 -5.17
CA VAL A 554 12.46 -22.44 -4.48
C VAL A 554 12.42 -22.70 -2.97
N HIS A 555 13.31 -22.05 -2.23
CA HIS A 555 13.38 -22.18 -0.78
C HIS A 555 12.37 -21.28 -0.06
N SER A 556 11.98 -21.68 1.14
CA SER A 556 10.99 -20.97 1.94
C SER A 556 11.50 -19.61 2.37
N ARG A 557 10.57 -18.70 2.70
CA ARG A 557 10.85 -17.63 3.66
C ARG A 557 11.19 -18.32 4.97
N TYR A 558 12.50 -18.52 5.17
CA TYR A 558 13.05 -19.32 6.24
C TYR A 558 12.85 -18.62 7.58
N LEU A 559 12.79 -19.43 8.63
CA LEU A 559 12.80 -18.95 10.00
C LEU A 559 14.25 -18.79 10.42
N ASP A 560 14.64 -17.60 10.87
CA ASP A 560 15.98 -17.29 11.39
C ASP A 560 15.79 -16.38 12.60
N LEU A 561 15.89 -16.96 13.80
CA LEU A 561 15.54 -16.30 15.05
C LEU A 561 16.65 -16.47 16.07
N GLU A 562 16.94 -15.39 16.79
CA GLU A 562 17.81 -15.37 17.95
C GLU A 562 16.99 -15.16 19.22
N VAL A 563 17.32 -15.87 20.29
CA VAL A 563 16.67 -15.74 21.60
C VAL A 563 17.69 -15.81 22.72
N SER A 564 17.57 -14.90 23.69
CA SER A 564 18.40 -14.88 24.89
C SER A 564 17.67 -15.53 26.06
N LEU A 565 18.28 -16.56 26.65
CA LEU A 565 17.87 -17.19 27.89
C LEU A 565 18.70 -16.63 29.04
N VAL A 566 18.04 -16.25 30.13
CA VAL A 566 18.68 -15.74 31.35
C VAL A 566 18.73 -16.88 32.36
N ASP A 567 19.82 -17.00 33.14
CA ASP A 567 19.91 -17.98 34.23
C ASP A 567 18.72 -17.79 35.19
N ARG A 568 18.09 -18.90 35.57
CA ARG A 568 16.95 -18.93 36.49
C ARG A 568 17.40 -18.97 37.95
#